data_AF-A0A3L7TN58-F1
#
_entry.id   AF-A0A3L7TN58-F1
#
_cell.length_a   1.000
_cell.length_b   1.000
_cell.length_c   1.000
_cell.angle_alpha   90.00
_cell.angle_beta   90.00
_cell.angle_gamma   90.00
#
_symmetry.space_group_name_H-M   'P 1'
#
loop_
_entity.id
_entity.type
_entity.pdbx_description
1 polymer ?
#
loop_
_entity_poly.entity_id
_entity_poly.type
_entity_poly.pdbx_seq_one_letter_code
_entity_poly.pdbx_strand_id
1 'polypeptide(L)' 'MTVCDCHGDLTGDGVVNAADLGVLLSSWGLTGPSGVGDTNHDGLVNAADVSILLSGWGACPN' A
#
# COMPACT_ATOMS: atom_id res chain seq x y z
N MET A 1 -7.21 -14.75 14.76
CA MET A 1 -7.39 -14.32 13.37
C MET A 1 -6.25 -13.35 13.10
N THR A 2 -5.11 -13.87 12.63
CA THR A 2 -4.01 -13.03 12.18
C THR A 2 -4.51 -12.35 10.92
N VAL A 3 -4.94 -11.09 11.07
CA VAL A 3 -5.12 -10.22 9.92
C VAL A 3 -3.73 -10.08 9.32
N CYS A 4 -3.55 -10.54 8.09
CA CYS A 4 -2.36 -10.23 7.30
C CYS A 4 -2.43 -8.72 7.05
N ASP A 5 -1.87 -7.93 7.97
CA ASP A 5 -1.93 -6.46 7.97
C ASP A 5 -0.91 -5.88 6.97
N CYS A 6 -0.83 -6.48 5.78
CA CYS A 6 0.07 -6.08 4.72
C CYS A 6 -0.64 -5.08 3.81
N HIS A 7 -1.13 -3.99 4.39
CA HIS A 7 -1.73 -2.88 3.66
C HIS A 7 -0.81 -2.34 2.55
N GLY A 8 0.51 -2.53 2.68
CA GLY A 8 1.50 -2.15 1.67
C GLY A 8 1.77 -3.17 0.56
N ASP A 9 1.23 -4.39 0.60
CA ASP A 9 1.42 -5.41 -0.46
C ASP A 9 0.36 -5.21 -1.55
N LEU A 10 0.65 -4.27 -2.46
CA LEU A 10 -0.26 -3.86 -3.52
C LEU A 10 -0.17 -4.80 -4.74
N THR A 11 0.92 -5.57 -4.84
CA THR A 11 1.12 -6.55 -5.91
C THR A 11 0.59 -7.94 -5.56
N GLY A 12 0.39 -8.22 -4.27
CA GLY A 12 -0.11 -9.49 -3.75
C GLY A 12 0.92 -10.61 -3.81
N ASP A 13 2.22 -10.26 -3.77
CA ASP A 13 3.32 -11.21 -3.86
C ASP A 13 3.88 -11.64 -2.49
N GLY A 14 3.32 -11.11 -1.40
CA GLY A 14 3.73 -11.36 -0.03
C GLY A 14 4.98 -10.59 0.41
N VAL A 15 5.41 -9.58 -0.35
CA VAL A 15 6.59 -8.77 -0.06
C VAL A 15 6.35 -7.30 -0.37
N VAL A 16 6.31 -6.45 0.65
CA VAL A 16 6.23 -5.00 0.46
C VAL A 16 7.58 -4.46 0.02
N ASN A 17 7.66 -4.04 -1.24
CA ASN A 17 8.90 -3.59 -1.85
C ASN A 17 8.70 -2.42 -2.85
N ALA A 18 9.72 -2.15 -3.65
CA ALA A 18 9.70 -1.05 -4.61
C ALA A 18 8.65 -1.23 -5.72
N ALA A 19 8.21 -2.46 -6.00
CA ALA A 19 7.12 -2.75 -6.91
C ALA A 19 5.80 -2.17 -6.39
N ASP A 20 5.47 -2.42 -5.12
CA ASP A 20 4.27 -1.86 -4.48
C ASP A 20 4.33 -0.34 -4.40
N LEU A 21 5.50 0.21 -4.07
CA LEU A 21 5.70 1.66 -4.11
C LEU A 21 5.47 2.22 -5.52
N GLY A 22 5.88 1.51 -6.57
CA GLY A 22 5.60 1.87 -7.95
C GLY A 22 4.11 1.89 -8.27
N VAL A 23 3.33 0.92 -7.76
CA VAL A 23 1.87 0.86 -7.90
C VAL A 23 1.19 2.03 -7.18
N LEU A 24 1.65 2.35 -5.97
CA LEU A 24 1.17 3.49 -5.19
C LEU A 24 1.43 4.80 -5.93
N LEU A 25 2.66 5.02 -6.40
CA LEU A 25 3.04 6.23 -7.13
C LEU A 25 2.33 6.34 -8.50
N SER A 26 2.01 5.22 -9.14
CA SER A 26 1.16 5.22 -10.34
C SER A 26 -0.26 5.72 -10.06
N SER A 27 -0.70 5.66 -8.81
CA SER A 27 -2.01 6.10 -8.35
C SER A 27 -1.97 7.46 -7.62
N TRP A 28 -0.83 8.16 -7.64
CA TRP A 28 -0.61 9.37 -6.87
C TRP A 28 -1.62 10.47 -7.17
N GLY A 29 -2.25 11.01 -6.12
CA GLY A 29 -3.25 12.07 -6.24
C GLY A 29 -4.60 11.61 -6.78
N LEU A 30 -4.81 10.31 -7.01
CA LEU A 30 -6.15 9.79 -7.28
C LEU A 30 -7.02 9.92 -6.04
N THR A 31 -8.24 10.40 -6.25
CA THR A 31 -9.26 10.56 -5.20
C THR A 31 -10.41 9.62 -5.45
N GLY A 32 -10.78 8.82 -4.46
CA GLY A 32 -11.90 7.88 -4.52
C GLY A 32 -11.68 6.64 -3.66
N PRO A 33 -12.75 5.91 -3.30
CA PRO A 33 -12.74 4.86 -2.26
C PRO A 33 -11.95 3.59 -2.63
N SER A 34 -11.18 3.59 -3.71
CA SER A 34 -10.51 2.38 -4.24
C SER A 34 -9.28 2.72 -5.10
N GLY A 35 -8.55 3.79 -4.77
CA GLY A 35 -7.22 3.96 -5.33
C GLY A 35 -6.36 2.77 -4.89
N VAL A 36 -5.73 2.04 -5.81
CA VAL A 36 -4.92 0.86 -5.46
C VAL A 36 -3.78 1.20 -4.48
N GLY A 37 -3.41 2.49 -4.37
CA GLY A 37 -2.45 3.01 -3.40
C GLY A 37 -3.02 3.68 -2.14
N ASP A 38 -4.34 3.63 -1.90
CA ASP A 38 -5.00 4.24 -0.73
C ASP A 38 -4.95 3.25 0.45
N THR A 39 -3.76 3.10 1.03
CA THR A 39 -3.47 2.15 2.11
C THR A 39 -4.09 2.53 3.45
N ASN A 40 -4.42 3.81 3.67
CA ASN A 40 -5.12 4.26 4.88
C ASN A 40 -6.65 4.37 4.70
N HIS A 41 -7.15 4.15 3.49
CA HIS A 41 -8.56 4.27 3.11
C HIS A 41 -9.16 5.66 3.42
N ASP A 42 -8.37 6.72 3.29
CA ASP A 42 -8.83 8.11 3.49
C ASP A 42 -9.41 8.73 2.20
N GLY A 43 -9.34 8.00 1.09
CA GLY A 43 -9.84 8.39 -0.22
C GLY A 43 -8.86 9.24 -1.03
N LEU A 44 -7.60 9.39 -0.59
CA LEU A 44 -6.58 10.18 -1.26
C LEU A 44 -5.21 9.46 -1.22
N VAL A 45 -4.71 9.04 -2.38
CA VAL A 45 -3.36 8.46 -2.48
C VAL A 45 -2.30 9.55 -2.35
N ASN A 46 -1.60 9.58 -1.21
CA ASN A 46 -0.60 10.60 -0.90
C ASN A 46 0.59 10.06 -0.08
N ALA A 47 1.39 10.99 0.48
CA ALA A 47 2.57 10.63 1.27
C ALA A 47 2.24 9.84 2.55
N ALA A 48 1.02 9.98 3.09
CA ALA A 48 0.52 9.17 4.19
C ALA A 48 0.53 7.69 3.82
N ASP A 49 0.06 7.34 2.61
CA ASP A 49 0.06 5.96 2.15
C ASP A 49 1.47 5.41 1.95
N VAL A 50 2.38 6.23 1.43
CA VAL A 50 3.79 5.87 1.32
C VAL A 50 4.37 5.56 2.69
N SER A 51 4.03 6.35 3.72
CA SER A 51 4.54 6.11 5.07
C SER A 51 4.04 4.78 5.66
N ILE A 52 2.81 4.38 5.34
CA ILE A 52 2.24 3.08 5.75
C ILE A 52 2.92 1.94 4.99
N LEU A 53 3.06 2.06 3.66
CA LEU A 53 3.77 1.09 2.85
C LEU A 53 5.22 0.90 3.35
N LEU A 54 5.95 1.98 3.59
CA LEU A 54 7.32 1.92 4.09
C LEU A 54 7.40 1.38 5.53
N SER A 55 6.36 1.51 6.34
CA SER A 55 6.32 0.93 7.69
C SER A 55 6.27 -0.60 7.68
N GLY A 56 5.72 -1.18 6.61
CA GLY A 56 5.63 -2.63 6.40
C GLY A 56 6.71 -3.20 5.46
N TRP A 57 7.77 -2.45 5.16
CA TRP A 57 8.76 -2.84 4.14
C TRP A 57 9.42 -4.19 4.44
N GLY A 58 9.44 -5.08 3.45
CA GLY A 58 10.01 -6.41 3.52
C GLY A 58 8.96 -7.52 3.42
N ALA A 59 9.32 -8.70 3.93
CA ALA A 59 8.45 -9.87 3.85
C ALA A 59 7.19 -9.67 4.68
N CYS A 60 6.07 -10.03 4.07
CA CYS A 60 4.73 -9.84 4.61
C CYS A 60 4.05 -11.22 4.69
N PRO A 61 4.35 -12.01 5.74
CA PRO A 61 3.88 -13.38 5.82
C PRO A 61 2.37 -13.42 6.13
N ASN A 62 1.63 -14.07 5.25
CA ASN A 62 0.20 -14.36 5.29
C ASN A 62 -0.28 -15.11 6.55
#